data_AF-A0A6B2XN56-F1
#
_entry.id   AF-A0A6B2XN56-F1
#
_cell.length_a   1.000
_cell.length_b   1.000
_cell.length_c   1.000
_cell.angle_alpha   90.00
_cell.angle_beta   90.00
_cell.angle_gamma   90.00
#
_symmetry.space_group_name_H-M   'P 1'
#
loop_
_entity.id
_entity.type
_entity.pdbx_description
1 polymer ?
#
loop_
_entity_poly.entity_id
_entity_poly.type
_entity_poly.pdbx_seq_one_letter_code
_entity_poly.pdbx_strand_id
1 'polypeptide(L)' 'EGYYGIRMYRAQGGPYMIGVCIRRMDICMPIGEFAMSRRAREIQAFRDDETARLTTLYPQLAPAGI' A
#
# COMPACT_ATOMS: atom_id res chain seq x y z
N GLU A 1 -7.79 10.08 6.33
CA GLU A 1 -7.64 8.65 6.70
C GLU A 1 -7.63 7.81 5.43
N GLY A 2 -6.75 6.82 5.29
CA GLY A 2 -6.78 5.87 4.17
C GLY A 2 -5.65 5.98 3.14
N TYR A 3 -4.39 6.15 3.56
CA TYR A 3 -3.26 5.98 2.63
C TYR A 3 -2.97 4.50 2.45
N TYR A 4 -3.19 4.00 1.23
CA TYR A 4 -2.62 2.75 0.77
C TYR A 4 -1.17 3.01 0.41
N GLY A 5 -0.27 2.61 1.28
CA GLY A 5 1.15 2.97 1.18
C GLY A 5 2.06 1.89 1.73
N ILE A 6 3.30 1.91 1.23
CA ILE A 6 4.37 1.05 1.70
C ILE A 6 5.32 1.93 2.52
N ARG A 7 5.61 1.54 3.75
CA ARG A 7 6.62 2.18 4.60
C ARG A 7 7.75 1.20 4.87
N MET A 8 8.98 1.64 4.63
CA MET A 8 10.18 0.87 4.96
C MET A 8 10.69 1.27 6.34
N TYR A 9 11.08 0.28 7.13
CA TYR A 9 11.68 0.44 8.44
C TYR A 9 13.02 -0.29 8.49
N ARG A 10 13.97 0.28 9.22
CA ARG A 10 15.24 -0.37 9.53
C ARG A 10 15.16 -0.93 10.95
N ALA A 11 15.21 -2.25 11.09
CA ALA A 11 15.31 -2.87 12.41
C ALA A 11 16.71 -2.62 13.00
N GLN A 12 16.80 -2.38 14.31
CA GLN A 12 18.10 -2.39 15.00
C GLN A 12 18.64 -3.82 15.02
N GLY A 13 19.78 -4.07 14.37
CA GLY A 13 20.44 -5.38 14.35
C GLY A 13 19.73 -6.47 13.52
N GLY A 14 18.70 -6.12 12.75
CA GLY A 14 17.89 -7.06 11.97
C GLY A 14 17.68 -6.63 10.51
N PRO A 15 16.91 -7.41 9.74
CA PRO A 15 16.63 -7.10 8.34
C PRO A 15 15.76 -5.84 8.18
N TYR A 16 15.78 -5.25 6.99
CA TYR A 16 14.83 -4.20 6.64
C TYR A 16 13.40 -4.76 6.62
N MET A 17 12.47 -4.00 7.19
CA MET A 17 11.07 -4.36 7.31
C MET A 17 10.24 -3.46 6.41
N ILE A 18 9.16 -4.00 5.88
CA ILE A 18 8.15 -3.30 5.10
C ILE A 18 6.84 -3.38 5.88
N GLY A 19 6.24 -2.22 6.16
CA GLY A 19 4.85 -2.10 6.60
C GLY A 19 3.98 -1.70 5.43
N VAL A 20 2.93 -2.47 5.18
CA VAL A 20 1.92 -2.15 4.19
C VAL A 20 0.69 -1.64 4.91
N CYS A 21 0.33 -0.38 4.69
CA CYS A 21 -0.91 0.18 5.23
C CYS A 21 -2.06 -0.09 4.25
N ILE A 22 -3.00 -0.95 4.63
CA ILE A 22 -4.25 -1.17 3.91
C ILE A 22 -5.37 -0.91 4.92
N ARG A 23 -6.18 0.14 4.72
CA ARG A 23 -7.39 0.43 5.52
C ARG A 23 -7.27 0.09 7.03
N ARG A 24 -6.27 0.68 7.72
CA ARG A 24 -6.00 0.55 9.17
C ARG A 24 -5.26 -0.70 9.68
N MET A 25 -4.74 -1.58 8.83
CA MET A 25 -3.76 -2.61 9.24
C MET A 25 -2.40 -2.38 8.58
N ASP A 26 -1.35 -2.45 9.39
CA ASP A 26 0.05 -2.53 8.99
C ASP A 26 0.49 -4.00 8.97
N ILE A 27 0.52 -4.60 7.79
CA ILE A 27 1.22 -5.88 7.62
C ILE A 27 2.72 -5.56 7.62
N CYS A 28 3.42 -5.94 8.68
CA CYS A 28 4.86 -5.77 8.80
C CYS A 28 5.59 -7.08 8.51
N MET A 29 6.52 -7.07 7.56
CA MET A 29 7.30 -8.25 7.17
C MET A 29 8.69 -7.88 6.63
N PRO A 30 9.65 -8.80 6.60
CA PRO A 30 10.96 -8.54 5.99
C PRO A 30 10.84 -8.16 4.51
N ILE A 31 11.70 -7.23 4.05
CA ILE A 31 11.68 -6.76 2.65
C ILE A 31 11.92 -7.90 1.65
N GLY A 32 12.76 -8.88 2.02
CA GLY A 32 13.02 -10.05 1.17
C GLY A 32 11.76 -10.90 0.99
N GLU A 33 11.01 -11.13 2.08
CA GLU A 33 9.74 -11.86 2.01
C GLU A 33 8.70 -11.08 1.20
N PHE A 34 8.63 -9.77 1.38
CA PHE A 34 7.75 -8.91 0.61
C PHE A 34 8.04 -8.96 -0.89
N ALA A 35 9.31 -8.78 -1.28
CA ALA A 35 9.74 -8.73 -2.68
C ALA A 35 9.59 -10.07 -3.41
N MET A 36 9.76 -11.19 -2.71
CA MET A 36 9.59 -12.53 -3.28
C MET A 36 8.12 -12.98 -3.33
N SER A 37 7.22 -12.27 -2.66
CA SER A 37 5.80 -12.61 -2.60
C SER A 37 4.98 -11.98 -3.73
N ARG A 38 3.70 -12.38 -3.83
CA ARG A 38 2.72 -11.72 -4.71
C ARG A 38 2.07 -10.48 -4.08
N ARG A 39 2.37 -10.18 -2.81
CA ARG A 39 1.69 -9.16 -2.00
C ARG A 39 1.78 -7.78 -2.63
N ALA A 40 2.93 -7.41 -3.23
CA ALA A 40 3.08 -6.13 -3.92
C ALA A 40 2.02 -5.93 -5.03
N ARG A 41 1.72 -6.98 -5.81
CA ARG A 41 0.69 -6.95 -6.85
C ARG A 41 -0.72 -6.89 -6.26
N GLU A 42 -0.99 -7.64 -5.20
CA GLU A 42 -2.28 -7.62 -4.51
C GLU A 42 -2.57 -6.23 -3.95
N ILE A 43 -1.59 -5.59 -3.32
CA ILE A 43 -1.70 -4.23 -2.79
C ILE A 43 -1.96 -3.23 -3.92
N GLN A 44 -1.28 -3.38 -5.06
CA GLN A 44 -1.52 -2.52 -6.22
C GLN A 44 -2.96 -2.68 -6.75
N ALA A 45 -3.44 -3.91 -6.89
CA ALA A 45 -4.82 -4.16 -7.32
C ALA A 45 -5.85 -3.55 -6.35
N PHE A 46 -5.66 -3.71 -5.04
CA PHE A 46 -6.54 -3.07 -4.05
C PHE A 46 -6.51 -1.55 -4.11
N ARG A 47 -5.35 -0.95 -4.43
CA ARG A 47 -5.23 0.50 -4.62
C ARG A 47 -5.99 0.98 -5.83
N ASP A 48 -5.86 0.26 -6.94
CA ASP A 48 -6.48 0.62 -8.21
C ASP A 48 -8.00 0.49 -8.11
N ASP A 49 -8.50 -0.60 -7.51
CA ASP A 49 -9.92 -0.81 -7.25
C ASP A 49 -10.52 0.27 -6.35
N GLU A 50 -9.84 0.61 -5.23
CA GLU A 50 -10.34 1.67 -4.35
C GLU A 50 -10.27 3.04 -5.04
N THR A 51 -9.23 3.30 -5.85
CA THR A 51 -9.12 4.55 -6.62
C THR A 51 -10.26 4.65 -7.64
N ALA A 52 -10.56 3.57 -8.36
CA ALA A 52 -11.68 3.51 -9.29
C ALA A 52 -13.02 3.72 -8.57
N ARG A 53 -13.21 3.07 -7.42
CA ARG A 53 -14.42 3.23 -6.59
C ARG A 53 -14.58 4.66 -6.09
N LEU A 54 -13.51 5.26 -5.55
CA LEU A 54 -13.52 6.63 -5.05
C LEU A 54 -13.71 7.65 -6.16
N THR A 55 -13.12 7.43 -7.34
CA THR A 55 -13.34 8.28 -8.52
C THR A 55 -14.79 8.25 -8.96
N THR A 56 -15.43 7.08 -8.90
CA THR A 56 -16.87 6.94 -9.20
C THR A 56 -17.75 7.64 -8.16
N LEU A 57 -17.41 7.51 -6.86
CA LEU A 57 -18.21 8.09 -5.77
C LEU A 57 -17.99 9.59 -5.56
N TYR A 58 -16.78 10.08 -5.87
CA TYR A 58 -16.36 11.46 -5.66
C TYR A 58 -15.65 12.04 -6.89
N PRO A 59 -16.36 12.25 -8.01
CA PRO A 59 -15.77 12.78 -9.24
C PRO A 59 -15.03 14.11 -9.04
N GLN A 60 -15.53 14.96 -8.15
CA GLN A 60 -14.96 16.26 -7.79
C GLN A 60 -13.63 16.19 -7.01
N LEU A 61 -13.25 15.02 -6.50
CA LEU A 61 -11.98 14.77 -5.80
C LEU A 61 -11.04 13.89 -6.63
N ALA A 62 -11.42 13.53 -7.85
CA ALA A 62 -10.52 12.84 -8.77
C ALA A 62 -9.28 13.72 -8.98
N PRO A 63 -8.06 13.17 -8.89
CA PRO A 63 -6.86 13.93 -9.16
C PRO A 63 -6.99 14.51 -10.58
N ALA A 64 -6.90 15.83 -10.70
CA ALA A 64 -6.83 16.50 -11.98
C ALA A 64 -5.71 15.84 -12.78
N GLY A 65 -6.05 15.32 -13.97
CA GLY A 65 -5.12 14.55 -14.80
C GLY A 65 -3.77 15.26 -14.93
N ILE A 66 -2.71 14.50 -14.70
CA ILE A 66 -1.33 14.83 -15.07
C ILE A 66 -1.17 14.85 -16.59
#